data_AF-A0A8T4IBN9-F1
#
_entry.id   AF-A0A8T4IBN9-F1
#
_cell.length_a   1.000
_cell.length_b   1.000
_cell.length_c   1.000
_cell.angle_alpha   90.00
_cell.angle_beta   90.00
_cell.angle_gamma   90.00
#
_symmetry.space_group_name_H-M   'P 1'
#
loop_
_entity.id
_entity.type
_entity.pdbx_description
1 polymer ?
#
loop_
_entity_poly.entity_id
_entity_poly.type
_entity_poly.pdbx_seq_one_letter_code
_entity_poly.pdbx_strand_id
1 'polypeptide(L)' 'AEGDRWAAVQECATAIGAECYADADGQFIIAELPDMLTAPISGQVDAGERGTLVSASRGYNRDGMYNWVV' A
#
# COMPACT_ATOMS: atom_id res chain seq x y z
N ALA A 1 -18.23 -15.15 -20.77
CA ALA A 1 -16.97 -15.17 -20.03
C ALA A 1 -17.23 -14.46 -18.72
N GLU A 2 -16.86 -15.07 -17.60
CA GLU A 2 -16.97 -14.40 -16.31
C GLU A 2 -15.83 -13.39 -16.15
N GLY A 3 -16.12 -12.19 -15.63
CA GLY A 3 -15.12 -11.13 -15.45
C GLY A 3 -14.14 -11.46 -14.31
N ASP A 4 -12.98 -10.81 -14.32
CA ASP A 4 -12.00 -10.93 -13.23
C ASP A 4 -12.55 -10.28 -11.96
N ARG A 5 -12.98 -11.12 -11.02
CA ARG A 5 -13.56 -10.70 -9.74
C ARG A 5 -12.53 -9.99 -8.86
N TRP A 6 -11.25 -10.33 -8.99
CA TRP A 6 -10.19 -9.68 -8.22
C TRP A 6 -9.94 -8.25 -8.72
N ALA A 7 -9.84 -8.06 -10.04
CA ALA A 7 -9.77 -6.72 -10.62
C ALA A 7 -10.97 -5.86 -10.20
N ALA A 8 -12.18 -6.40 -10.25
CA ALA A 8 -13.40 -5.68 -9.87
C ALA A 8 -13.39 -5.23 -8.40
N VAL A 9 -12.98 -6.09 -7.45
CA VAL A 9 -12.95 -5.71 -6.03
C VAL A 9 -11.89 -4.64 -5.74
N GLN A 10 -10.75 -4.69 -6.44
CA GLN A 10 -9.71 -3.67 -6.34
C GLN A 10 -10.20 -2.30 -6.81
N GLU A 11 -10.95 -2.25 -7.92
CA GLU A 11 -11.56 -1.02 -8.44
C GLU A 11 -12.56 -0.43 -7.44
N CYS A 12 -13.43 -1.27 -6.87
CA CYS A 12 -14.40 -0.83 -5.85
C CYS A 12 -13.72 -0.27 -4.59
N ALA A 13 -12.70 -0.95 -4.06
CA ALA A 13 -11.95 -0.48 -2.89
C ALA A 13 -11.26 0.86 -3.17
N THR A 14 -10.60 0.98 -4.33
CA THR A 14 -9.93 2.21 -4.75
C THR A 14 -10.91 3.39 -4.81
N ALA A 15 -12.12 3.17 -5.34
CA ALA A 15 -13.13 4.21 -5.47
C ALA A 15 -13.60 4.81 -4.12
N ILE A 16 -13.42 4.09 -3.02
CA ILE A 16 -13.80 4.54 -1.67
C ILE A 16 -12.59 4.91 -0.79
N GLY A 17 -11.38 4.99 -1.36
CA GLY A 17 -10.17 5.30 -0.61
C GLY A 17 -9.68 4.14 0.28
N ALA A 18 -9.97 2.90 -0.13
CA ALA A 18 -9.59 1.69 0.56
C ALA A 18 -8.69 0.80 -0.31
N GLU A 19 -8.11 -0.23 0.32
CA GLU A 19 -7.46 -1.35 -0.33
C GLU A 19 -8.17 -2.67 0.01
N CYS A 20 -8.03 -3.67 -0.85
CA CYS A 20 -8.47 -5.04 -0.58
C CYS A 20 -7.26 -5.99 -0.61
N TYR A 21 -7.14 -6.84 0.40
CA TYR A 21 -6.08 -7.84 0.51
C TYR A 21 -6.57 -9.11 1.22
N ALA A 22 -5.86 -10.22 1.03
CA ALA A 22 -6.04 -11.42 1.84
C ALA A 22 -5.10 -11.36 3.05
N ASP A 23 -5.63 -11.53 4.25
CA ASP A 23 -4.81 -11.63 5.46
C ASP A 23 -4.13 -13.01 5.59
N ALA A 24 -3.41 -13.21 6.69
CA ALA A 24 -2.69 -14.46 6.95
C ALA A 24 -3.60 -15.69 7.10
N ASP A 25 -4.88 -15.48 7.43
CA ASP A 25 -5.90 -16.53 7.56
C ASP A 25 -6.69 -16.75 6.27
N GLY A 26 -6.38 -15.99 5.22
CA GLY A 26 -7.06 -16.03 3.93
C GLY A 26 -8.40 -15.29 3.91
N GLN A 27 -8.68 -14.44 4.90
CA GLN A 27 -9.86 -13.57 4.87
C GLN A 27 -9.58 -12.36 3.98
N PHE A 28 -10.56 -11.98 3.16
CA PHE A 28 -10.49 -10.77 2.37
C PHE A 28 -10.88 -9.57 3.24
N ILE A 29 -9.93 -8.67 3.44
CA ILE A 29 -10.08 -7.45 4.23
C ILE A 29 -10.20 -6.27 3.26
N ILE A 30 -11.18 -5.41 3.49
CA ILE A 30 -11.26 -4.09 2.87
C ILE A 30 -10.92 -3.08 3.96
N ALA A 31 -9.82 -2.35 3.80
CA ALA A 31 -9.30 -1.42 4.79
C ALA A 31 -9.11 -0.03 4.19
N GLU A 32 -9.51 1.00 4.92
CA GLU A 32 -9.23 2.39 4.53
C GLU A 32 -7.72 2.64 4.50
N LEU A 33 -7.28 3.41 3.51
CA LEU A 33 -5.87 3.81 3.43
C LEU A 33 -5.52 4.73 4.60
N PRO A 34 -4.37 4.52 5.28
CA PRO A 34 -3.97 5.38 6.39
C PRO A 34 -3.62 6.78 5.89
N ASP A 35 -4.02 7.80 6.67
CA ASP A 35 -3.48 9.15 6.49
C ASP A 35 -2.01 9.18 6.93
N MET A 36 -1.10 9.28 5.96
CA MET A 36 0.34 9.25 6.18
C MET A 36 0.87 10.42 7.03
N LEU A 37 0.07 11.47 7.27
CA LEU A 37 0.43 12.58 8.14
C LEU A 37 0.05 12.36 9.61
N THR A 38 -0.93 11.49 9.89
CA THR A 38 -1.52 11.34 11.23
C THR A 38 -1.54 9.91 11.74
N ALA A 39 -1.35 8.92 10.87
CA ALA A 39 -1.38 7.51 11.24
C ALA A 39 -0.29 7.18 12.27
N PRO A 40 -0.60 6.33 13.27
CA PRO A 40 0.38 5.90 14.24
C PRO A 40 1.48 5.09 13.56
N ILE A 41 2.73 5.37 13.95
CA ILE A 41 3.89 4.65 13.47
C ILE A 41 3.83 3.21 14.02
N SER A 42 3.79 2.22 13.12
CA SER A 42 3.75 0.80 13.48
C SER A 42 5.09 0.30 14.07
N GLY A 43 6.20 0.90 13.65
CA GLY A 43 7.53 0.60 14.18
C GLY A 43 8.64 1.42 13.52
N GLN A 44 9.81 1.46 14.15
CA GLN A 44 10.98 2.18 13.65
C GLN A 44 12.02 1.19 13.11
N VAL A 45 12.63 1.52 11.96
CA VAL A 45 13.65 0.69 11.30
C VAL A 45 14.95 1.47 11.24
N ASP A 46 15.83 1.24 12.23
CA ASP A 46 17.10 1.95 12.38
C ASP A 46 18.33 1.05 12.19
N ALA A 47 19.47 1.66 11.89
CA ALA A 47 20.78 1.01 11.96
C ALA A 47 21.37 1.06 13.38
N GLY A 48 22.42 0.27 13.61
CA GLY A 48 23.21 0.28 14.86
C GLY A 48 22.93 -0.91 15.78
N GLU A 49 23.57 -0.92 16.96
CA GLU A 49 23.61 -2.06 17.89
C GLU A 49 22.22 -2.55 18.36
N ARG A 50 21.21 -1.65 18.36
CA ARG A 50 19.83 -1.96 18.74
C ARG A 50 18.83 -1.73 17.60
N GLY A 51 19.34 -1.48 16.40
CA GLY A 51 18.56 -1.25 15.20
C GLY A 51 18.07 -2.55 14.57
N THR A 52 17.06 -2.46 13.71
CA THR A 52 16.48 -3.57 12.95
C THR A 52 16.85 -3.56 11.47
N LEU A 53 17.52 -2.49 11.00
CA LEU A 53 17.92 -2.33 9.61
C LEU A 53 19.12 -3.22 9.27
N VAL A 54 18.92 -4.20 8.39
CA VAL A 54 19.98 -5.06 7.85
C VAL A 54 20.57 -4.47 6.56
N SER A 55 19.70 -4.04 5.64
CA SER A 55 20.08 -3.37 4.39
C SER A 55 18.89 -2.57 3.84
N ALA A 56 19.17 -1.56 3.02
CA ALA A 56 18.15 -0.81 2.29
C ALA A 56 18.66 -0.40 0.91
N SER A 57 17.77 -0.44 -0.08
CA SER A 57 17.96 0.17 -1.38
C SER A 57 16.77 1.08 -1.66
N ARG A 58 17.02 2.20 -2.35
CA ARG A 58 15.97 3.13 -2.76
C ARG A 58 16.10 3.43 -4.24
N GLY A 59 15.04 3.18 -4.98
CA GLY A 59 14.89 3.56 -6.39
C GLY A 59 13.86 4.67 -6.52
N TYR A 60 14.05 5.53 -7.52
CA TYR A 60 13.06 6.52 -7.92
C TYR A 60 12.79 6.35 -9.41
N ASN A 61 11.52 6.45 -9.78
CA ASN A 61 11.07 6.46 -11.16
C ASN A 61 10.17 7.69 -11.37
N ARG A 62 10.20 8.27 -12.57
CA ARG A 62 9.32 9.37 -12.99
C ARG A 62 8.19 8.90 -13.91
N ASP A 63 8.12 7.61 -14.24
CA ASP A 63 7.04 7.07 -15.07
C ASP A 63 5.69 7.36 -14.41
N GLY A 64 4.74 7.88 -15.19
CA GLY A 64 3.44 8.33 -14.68
C GLY A 64 3.47 9.65 -13.90
N MET A 65 4.61 10.36 -13.82
CA MET A 65 4.67 11.70 -13.24
C MET A 65 4.35 12.74 -14.31
N TYR A 66 3.26 13.50 -14.09
CA TYR A 66 2.82 14.56 -14.99
C TYR A 66 2.80 15.89 -14.26
N ASN A 67 3.26 16.96 -14.93
CA ASN A 67 3.11 18.32 -14.40
C ASN A 67 1.65 18.79 -14.45
N TRP A 68 0.88 18.22 -15.38
CA TRP A 68 -0.53 18.51 -15.58
C TRP A 68 -1.22 17.30 -16.20
N VAL A 69 -2.42 16.98 -15.72
CA VAL A 69 -3.32 15.95 -16.29
C VAL A 69 -4.55 16.68 -16.81
N VAL A 70 -4.84 16.56 -18.11
CA VAL A 70 -6.06 17.09 -18.76
C VAL A 70 -7.05 15.96 -18.96
#